data_AF-A0A921N011-F1
#
_entry.id   AF-A0A921N011-F1
#
_cell.length_a   1.000
_cell.length_b   1.000
_cell.length_c   1.000
_cell.angle_alpha   90.00
_cell.angle_beta   90.00
_cell.angle_gamma   90.00
#
_symmetry.space_group_name_H-M   'P 1'
#
loop_
_entity.id
_entity.type
_entity.pdbx_description
1 polymer ?
#
loop_
_entity_poly.entity_id
_entity_poly.type
_entity_poly.pdbx_seq_one_letter_code
_entity_poly.pdbx_strand_id
1 'polypeptide(L)'
;MNYKHITTNERCCIANFLSLGLSLRKIAKHLNRNVSTISREVKRNSTNGKYLAHIACENYAKNRKNCGAKGKSSNPTLIKYIEDGLEKTWSPEQIAGRLRLDYQDDKSMKIGFKTIYRWLYQKIIAKGNVNRLRRK
;
A
#
# COMPACT_ATOMS: atom_id res chain seq x y z
N MET A 1 -8.04 6.82 -21.62
CA MET A 1 -6.61 7.22 -21.63
C MET A 1 -5.79 6.18 -20.89
N ASN A 2 -4.82 5.55 -21.56
CA ASN A 2 -3.91 4.60 -20.91
C ASN A 2 -2.76 5.38 -20.23
N TYR A 3 -2.77 5.44 -18.90
CA TYR A 3 -1.75 6.17 -18.14
C TYR A 3 -0.44 5.35 -18.10
N LYS A 4 0.54 5.77 -18.92
CA LYS A 4 1.86 5.12 -18.97
C LYS A 4 2.83 5.77 -17.98
N HIS A 5 3.15 5.06 -16.91
CA HIS A 5 4.19 5.45 -15.97
C HIS A 5 5.57 5.57 -16.65
N ILE A 6 6.45 6.36 -16.05
CA ILE A 6 7.86 6.45 -16.45
C ILE A 6 8.56 5.18 -15.97
N THR A 7 9.26 4.52 -16.89
CA THR A 7 10.02 3.30 -16.65
C THR A 7 11.36 3.60 -15.99
N THR A 8 12.00 2.57 -15.43
CA THR A 8 13.36 2.70 -14.86
C THR A 8 14.36 3.20 -15.90
N ASN A 9 14.30 2.68 -17.13
CA ASN A 9 15.19 3.08 -18.22
C ASN A 9 14.98 4.55 -18.61
N GLU A 10 13.72 4.99 -18.74
CA GLU A 10 13.42 6.40 -19.01
C GLU A 10 13.96 7.30 -17.89
N ARG A 11 13.90 6.90 -16.61
CA ARG A 11 14.50 7.66 -15.49
C ARG A 11 16.03 7.75 -15.58
N CYS A 12 16.70 6.65 -15.93
CA CYS A 12 18.15 6.66 -16.17
C CYS A 12 18.52 7.62 -17.31
N CYS A 13 17.78 7.59 -18.42
CA CYS A 13 17.97 8.53 -19.52
C CYS A 13 17.75 9.99 -19.08
N ILE A 14 16.70 10.28 -18.29
CA ILE A 14 16.46 11.62 -17.75
C ILE A 14 17.66 12.09 -16.93
N ALA A 15 18.20 11.24 -16.04
CA ALA A 15 19.37 11.60 -15.23
C ALA A 15 20.60 11.92 -16.10
N ASN A 16 20.91 11.07 -17.08
CA ASN A 16 22.02 11.28 -18.00
C ASN A 16 21.84 12.53 -18.86
N PHE A 17 20.64 12.80 -19.36
CA PHE A 17 20.42 13.99 -20.18
C PHE A 17 20.46 15.29 -19.35
N LEU A 18 20.05 15.25 -18.09
CA LEU A 18 20.20 16.38 -17.18
C LEU A 18 21.68 16.64 -16.84
N SER A 19 22.49 15.59 -16.64
CA SER A 19 23.94 15.78 -16.41
C SER A 19 24.66 16.34 -17.63
N LEU A 20 24.15 16.06 -18.84
CA LEU A 20 24.62 16.65 -20.09
C LEU A 20 24.08 18.08 -20.34
N GLY A 21 23.25 18.62 -19.44
CA GLY A 21 22.72 19.99 -19.57
C GLY A 21 21.62 20.15 -20.63
N LEU A 22 20.96 19.07 -21.06
CA LEU A 22 19.86 19.18 -22.02
C LEU A 22 18.63 19.84 -21.39
N SER A 23 17.92 20.65 -22.18
CA SER A 23 16.64 21.22 -21.76
C SER A 23 15.56 20.14 -21.66
N LEU A 24 14.60 20.34 -20.74
CA LEU A 24 13.47 19.43 -20.55
C LEU A 24 12.68 19.15 -21.84
N ARG A 25 12.61 20.13 -22.76
CA ARG A 25 11.97 19.98 -24.07
C ARG A 25 12.72 18.99 -24.97
N LYS A 26 14.06 19.04 -25.00
CA LYS A 26 14.87 18.07 -25.75
C LYS A 26 14.73 16.67 -25.16
N ILE A 27 14.80 16.53 -23.84
CA ILE A 27 14.63 15.24 -23.13
C ILE A 27 13.27 14.61 -23.47
N ALA A 28 12.21 15.40 -23.41
CA ALA A 28 10.86 14.97 -23.75
C ALA A 28 10.75 14.47 -25.20
N LYS A 29 11.41 15.16 -26.15
CA LYS A 29 11.48 14.73 -27.55
C LYS A 29 12.22 13.40 -27.71
N HIS A 30 13.36 13.22 -27.04
CA HIS A 30 14.13 11.97 -27.09
C HIS A 30 13.37 10.78 -26.51
N LEU A 31 12.64 10.99 -25.42
CA LEU A 31 11.87 9.93 -24.75
C LEU A 31 10.46 9.74 -25.33
N ASN A 32 10.09 10.53 -26.34
CA ASN A 32 8.74 10.59 -26.90
C ASN A 32 7.65 10.75 -25.81
N ARG A 33 7.89 11.65 -24.86
CA ARG A 33 6.99 11.99 -23.74
C ARG A 33 6.62 13.46 -23.77
N ASN A 34 5.50 13.79 -23.12
CA ASN A 34 5.12 15.19 -22.95
C ASN A 34 6.09 15.89 -21.98
N VAL A 35 6.49 17.12 -22.30
CA VAL A 35 7.39 17.96 -21.49
C VAL A 35 6.87 18.11 -20.07
N SER A 36 5.55 18.27 -19.88
CA SER A 36 4.95 18.37 -18.55
C SER A 36 5.16 17.11 -17.70
N THR A 37 5.21 15.93 -18.33
CA THR A 37 5.45 14.66 -17.62
C THR A 37 6.88 14.59 -17.10
N ILE A 38 7.86 14.95 -17.94
CA ILE A 38 9.27 15.01 -17.54
C ILE A 38 9.49 16.09 -16.47
N SER A 39 8.92 17.28 -16.66
CA SER A 39 9.00 18.38 -15.69
C SER A 39 8.46 17.98 -14.31
N ARG A 40 7.28 17.34 -14.26
CA ARG A 40 6.70 16.85 -12.98
C ARG A 40 7.54 15.75 -12.34
N GLU A 41 8.12 14.85 -13.13
CA GLU A 41 9.00 13.79 -12.62
C GLU A 41 10.26 14.37 -11.98
N VAL A 42 10.94 15.28 -12.69
CA VAL A 42 12.15 15.94 -12.20
C VAL A 42 11.83 16.77 -10.96
N LYS A 43 10.78 17.61 -11.01
CA LYS A 43 10.37 18.44 -9.87
C LYS A 43 10.05 17.61 -8.62
N ARG A 44 9.43 16.43 -8.77
CA ARG A 44 9.04 15.57 -7.64
C ARG A 44 10.22 14.82 -7.02
N ASN A 45 11.20 14.41 -7.83
CA ASN A 45 12.25 13.50 -7.41
C ASN A 45 13.65 14.13 -7.38
N SER A 46 13.78 15.43 -7.63
CA SER A 46 15.03 16.17 -7.44
C SER A 46 15.22 16.56 -5.99
N THR A 47 16.34 16.15 -5.41
CA THR A 47 16.75 16.51 -4.04
C THR A 47 18.00 17.37 -4.11
N ASN A 48 18.04 18.50 -3.40
CA ASN A 48 19.16 19.44 -3.42
C ASN A 48 19.61 19.83 -4.86
N GLY A 49 18.64 20.01 -5.76
CA GLY A 49 18.87 20.37 -7.16
C GLY A 49 19.39 19.24 -8.05
N LYS A 50 19.62 18.02 -7.53
CA LYS A 50 20.09 16.86 -8.30
C LYS A 50 18.97 15.84 -8.48
N TYR A 51 18.80 15.37 -9.72
CA TYR A 51 17.90 14.29 -10.05
C TYR A 51 18.67 12.96 -10.06
N LEU A 52 18.28 12.02 -9.18
CA LEU A 52 18.88 10.70 -9.08
C LEU A 52 17.87 9.62 -9.48
N ALA A 53 18.16 8.90 -10.57
CA ALA A 53 17.24 7.91 -11.12
C ALA A 53 16.91 6.78 -10.13
N HIS A 54 17.88 6.32 -9.33
CA HIS A 54 17.67 5.26 -8.35
C HIS A 54 16.69 5.68 -7.25
N ILE A 55 16.82 6.90 -6.71
CA ILE A 55 15.92 7.47 -5.71
C ILE A 55 14.51 7.63 -6.29
N ALA A 56 14.39 8.13 -7.52
CA ALA A 56 13.11 8.27 -8.19
C ALA A 56 12.40 6.91 -8.38
N CYS A 57 13.15 5.85 -8.69
CA CYS A 57 12.63 4.49 -8.78
C CYS A 57 12.18 3.96 -7.41
N GLU A 58 12.99 4.14 -6.37
CA GLU A 58 12.69 3.71 -5.02
C GLU A 58 11.43 4.40 -4.47
N ASN A 59 11.34 5.72 -4.65
CA ASN A 59 10.17 6.51 -4.28
C ASN A 59 8.91 6.03 -5.03
N TYR A 60 9.04 5.75 -6.32
CA TYR A 60 7.93 5.20 -7.11
C TYR A 60 7.47 3.85 -6.55
N ALA A 61 8.40 2.93 -6.28
CA ALA A 61 8.09 1.62 -5.72
C ALA A 61 7.43 1.73 -4.33
N LYS A 62 7.95 2.60 -3.46
CA LYS A 62 7.40 2.87 -2.12
C LYS A 62 5.98 3.42 -2.21
N ASN A 63 5.76 4.42 -3.06
CA ASN A 63 4.44 5.01 -3.26
C ASN A 63 3.45 4.03 -3.89
N ARG A 64 3.91 3.17 -4.81
CA ARG A 64 3.08 2.14 -5.44
C ARG A 64 2.65 1.07 -4.43
N LYS A 65 3.56 0.65 -3.53
CA LYS A 65 3.24 -0.27 -2.42
C LYS A 65 2.22 0.34 -1.45
N ASN A 66 2.29 1.65 -1.22
CA ASN A 66 1.37 2.37 -0.34
C ASN A 66 0.09 2.84 -1.05
N CYS A 67 -0.06 2.56 -2.35
CA CYS A 67 -1.20 2.98 -3.12
C CYS A 67 -2.40 2.06 -2.87
N GLY A 68 -3.58 2.65 -2.71
CA GLY A 68 -4.83 1.93 -2.48
C GLY A 68 -5.40 2.21 -1.10
N ALA A 69 -6.71 1.97 -0.94
CA ALA A 69 -7.37 2.07 0.35
C ALA A 69 -6.81 0.99 1.29
N LYS A 70 -6.34 1.40 2.47
CA LYS A 70 -5.94 0.45 3.50
C LYS A 70 -7.19 -0.34 3.95
N GLY A 71 -7.11 -1.66 3.88
CA GLY A 71 -8.18 -2.53 4.37
C GLY A 71 -8.36 -2.41 5.88
N LYS A 72 -9.48 -2.93 6.41
CA LYS A 72 -9.77 -2.93 7.86
C LYS A 72 -8.71 -3.68 8.70
N SER A 73 -7.88 -4.52 8.07
CA SER A 73 -6.73 -5.17 8.71
C SER A 73 -5.64 -4.17 9.10
N SER A 74 -5.66 -2.94 8.60
CA SER A 74 -4.73 -1.90 9.07
C SER A 74 -5.15 -1.31 10.41
N ASN A 75 -6.35 -1.61 10.92
CA ASN A 75 -6.81 -1.09 12.20
C ASN A 75 -6.26 -1.96 13.36
N PRO A 76 -5.29 -1.45 14.15
CA PRO A 76 -4.65 -2.23 15.20
C PRO A 76 -5.62 -2.60 16.33
N THR A 77 -6.60 -1.74 16.63
CA THR A 77 -7.58 -2.01 17.70
C THR A 77 -8.47 -3.19 17.34
N LEU A 78 -8.90 -3.27 16.07
CA LEU A 78 -9.68 -4.39 15.55
C LEU A 78 -8.89 -5.70 15.59
N ILE A 79 -7.63 -5.69 15.16
CA ILE A 79 -6.78 -6.90 15.22
C ILE A 79 -6.63 -7.36 16.66
N LYS A 80 -6.29 -6.44 17.57
CA LYS A 80 -6.11 -6.77 18.98
C LYS A 80 -7.36 -7.39 19.60
N TYR A 81 -8.54 -6.83 19.31
CA TYR A 81 -9.81 -7.40 19.79
C TYR A 81 -10.03 -8.84 19.28
N ILE A 82 -9.73 -9.09 18.00
CA ILE A 82 -9.85 -10.43 17.43
C ILE A 82 -8.85 -11.39 18.07
N GLU A 83 -7.60 -10.96 18.28
CA GLU A 83 -6.57 -11.76 18.97
C GLU A 83 -6.98 -12.12 20.40
N ASP A 84 -7.46 -11.14 21.17
CA ASP A 84 -7.92 -11.34 22.55
C ASP A 84 -9.13 -12.31 22.59
N GLY A 85 -10.05 -12.21 21.62
CA GLY A 85 -11.18 -13.13 21.50
C GLY A 85 -10.75 -14.56 21.16
N LEU A 86 -9.75 -14.72 20.28
CA LEU A 86 -9.20 -16.03 19.93
C LEU A 86 -8.42 -16.66 21.08
N GLU A 87 -7.70 -15.88 21.88
CA GLU A 87 -7.05 -16.36 23.11
C GLU A 87 -8.06 -16.88 24.13
N LYS A 88 -9.25 -16.27 24.18
CA LYS A 88 -10.39 -16.73 25.00
C LYS A 88 -11.16 -17.90 24.38
N THR A 89 -10.66 -18.53 23.32
CA THR A 89 -11.29 -19.66 22.59
C THR A 89 -12.65 -19.33 21.95
N TRP A 90 -12.94 -18.05 21.70
CA TRP A 90 -14.17 -17.67 20.99
C TRP A 90 -14.11 -18.07 19.52
N SER A 91 -15.24 -18.49 18.97
CA SER A 91 -15.36 -18.75 17.54
C SER A 91 -15.37 -17.43 16.74
N PRO A 92 -14.90 -17.40 15.47
CA PRO A 92 -14.98 -16.20 14.64
C PRO A 92 -16.38 -15.61 14.50
N GLU A 93 -17.43 -16.46 14.55
CA GLU A 93 -18.83 -16.02 14.60
C GLU A 93 -19.16 -15.27 15.89
N GLN A 94 -18.69 -15.77 17.04
CA GLN A 94 -18.88 -15.11 18.33
C GLN A 94 -18.15 -13.76 18.38
N ILE A 95 -16.91 -13.71 17.88
CA ILE A 95 -16.12 -12.47 17.82
C ILE A 95 -16.82 -11.44 16.93
N ALA A 96 -17.29 -11.83 15.74
CA ALA A 96 -18.02 -10.94 14.84
C ALA A 96 -19.36 -10.47 15.42
N GLY A 97 -20.06 -11.34 16.17
CA GLY A 97 -21.28 -10.99 16.88
C GLY A 97 -21.04 -9.96 17.99
N ARG A 98 -20.05 -10.21 18.85
CA ARG A 98 -19.66 -9.30 19.93
C ARG A 98 -19.17 -7.95 19.41
N LEU A 99 -18.34 -7.92 18.37
CA LEU A 99 -17.89 -6.66 17.73
C LEU A 99 -19.04 -5.75 17.30
N ARG A 100 -20.18 -6.32 16.87
CA ARG A 100 -21.36 -5.53 16.48
C ARG A 100 -22.10 -4.93 17.67
N LEU A 101 -22.05 -5.58 18.82
CA LEU A 101 -22.69 -5.13 20.05
C LEU A 101 -21.80 -4.11 20.78
N ASP A 102 -20.52 -4.43 20.96
CA ASP A 102 -19.57 -3.60 21.71
C ASP A 102 -19.21 -2.32 20.95
N TYR A 103 -19.24 -2.35 19.60
CA TYR A 103 -18.90 -1.22 18.73
C TYR A 103 -20.03 -0.91 17.74
N GLN A 104 -21.21 -0.60 18.27
CA GLN A 104 -22.41 -0.35 17.47
C GLN A 104 -22.27 0.85 16.52
N ASP A 105 -21.59 1.92 16.94
CA ASP A 105 -21.47 3.16 16.14
C ASP A 105 -20.19 3.20 15.28
N ASP A 106 -19.17 2.40 15.61
CA ASP A 106 -17.90 2.41 14.89
C ASP A 106 -17.89 1.43 13.72
N LYS A 107 -18.09 1.96 12.50
CA LYS A 107 -18.04 1.20 11.25
C LYS A 107 -16.66 0.56 10.98
N SER A 108 -15.58 1.11 11.55
CA SER A 108 -14.23 0.58 11.38
C SER A 108 -14.06 -0.78 12.08
N MET A 109 -14.83 -1.02 13.15
CA MET A 109 -14.82 -2.25 13.96
C MET A 109 -15.76 -3.34 13.45
N LYS A 110 -16.67 -3.00 12.52
CA LYS A 110 -17.64 -3.96 11.98
C LYS A 110 -17.00 -4.87 10.93
N ILE A 111 -16.92 -6.17 11.24
CA ILE A 111 -16.42 -7.18 10.31
C ILE A 111 -17.31 -8.43 10.30
N GLY A 112 -17.33 -9.14 9.17
CA GLY A 112 -18.00 -10.44 9.07
C GLY A 112 -17.05 -11.58 9.49
N PHE A 113 -17.59 -12.63 10.09
CA PHE A 113 -16.83 -13.80 10.53
C PHE A 113 -16.04 -14.48 9.38
N LYS A 114 -16.57 -14.50 8.15
CA LYS A 114 -15.86 -14.97 6.95
C LYS A 114 -14.55 -14.22 6.71
N THR A 115 -14.50 -12.93 7.03
CA THR A 115 -13.28 -12.13 6.90
C THR A 115 -12.27 -12.49 7.99
N ILE A 116 -12.74 -12.78 9.22
CA ILE A 116 -11.86 -13.26 10.30
C ILE A 116 -11.22 -14.60 9.88
N TYR A 117 -12.01 -15.55 9.35
CA TYR A 117 -11.47 -16.78 8.78
C TYR A 117 -10.45 -16.52 7.65
N ARG A 118 -10.78 -15.63 6.70
CA ARG A 118 -9.85 -15.27 5.62
C ARG A 118 -8.53 -14.73 6.16
N TRP A 119 -8.57 -13.87 7.18
CA TRP A 119 -7.38 -13.29 7.80
C TRP A 119 -6.55 -14.32 8.57
N LEU A 120 -7.20 -15.30 9.20
CA LEU A 120 -6.52 -16.45 9.83
C LEU A 120 -5.77 -17.28 8.79
N TYR A 121 -6.43 -17.66 7.68
CA TYR A 121 -5.78 -18.43 6.61
C TYR A 121 -4.66 -17.67 5.91
N GLN A 122 -4.80 -16.35 5.75
CA GLN A 122 -3.78 -15.48 5.18
C GLN A 122 -2.65 -15.13 6.16
N LYS A 123 -2.67 -15.65 7.39
CA LYS A 123 -1.69 -15.36 8.46
C LYS A 123 -1.52 -13.85 8.73
N ILE A 124 -2.59 -13.08 8.57
CA ILE A 124 -2.61 -11.64 8.89
C ILE A 124 -2.67 -11.44 10.40
N ILE A 125 -3.33 -12.36 11.10
CA ILE A 125 -3.46 -12.36 12.57
C ILE A 125 -2.36 -13.28 13.11
N ALA A 126 -1.44 -12.73 13.90
CA ALA A 126 -0.23 -13.44 14.30
C ALA A 126 -0.49 -14.55 15.32
N LYS A 127 -1.47 -14.35 16.20
CA LYS A 127 -1.78 -15.27 17.32
C LYS A 127 -2.91 -16.26 17.05
N GLY A 128 -3.51 -16.20 15.86
CA GLY A 128 -4.69 -16.99 15.53
C GLY A 128 -4.35 -18.43 15.14
N ASN A 129 -4.26 -19.31 16.13
CA ASN A 129 -4.03 -20.73 15.87
C ASN A 129 -5.37 -21.41 15.57
N VAL A 130 -5.58 -21.85 14.32
CA VAL A 130 -6.84 -22.47 13.86
C VAL A 130 -7.19 -23.71 14.70
N ASN A 131 -6.17 -24.35 15.30
CA ASN A 131 -6.31 -25.50 16.19
C ASN A 131 -6.96 -25.17 17.56
N ARG A 132 -6.96 -23.89 17.97
CA ARG A 132 -7.63 -23.43 19.20
C ARG A 132 -9.10 -23.07 19.00
N LEU A 133 -9.58 -23.11 17.75
CA LEU A 133 -10.99 -22.87 17.48
C LEU A 133 -11.80 -24.05 17.97
N ARG A 134 -12.86 -23.77 18.72
CA ARG A 134 -13.83 -24.76 19.17
C ARG A 134 -14.44 -25.47 17.95
N ARG A 135 -13.99 -26.70 17.68
CA ARG A 135 -14.60 -27.58 16.68
C ARG A 135 -15.96 -28.02 17.21
N LYS A 136 -17.00 -27.89 16.40
CA LYS A 136 -18.30 -28.50 16.67
C LYS A 136 -18.25 -29.97 16.33
#